data_AF-A0A2T3FRU5-F1
#
_entry.id   AF-A0A2T3FRU5-F1
#
_cell.length_a   1.000
_cell.length_b   1.000
_cell.length_c   1.000
_cell.angle_alpha   90.00
_cell.angle_beta   90.00
_cell.angle_gamma   90.00
#
_symmetry.space_group_name_H-M   'P 1'
#
loop_
_entity.id
_entity.type
_entity.pdbx_description
1 polymer ?
#
loop_
_entity_poly.entity_id
_entity_poly.type
_entity_poly.pdbx_seq_one_letter_code
_entity_poly.pdbx_strand_id
1 'polypeptide(L)'
;MKKIVLSLCLILLGASVLSGCTKDEVLDQYNNIVQSAGSIALTGNSSLQGTKEKGIDDYTGSYTANYEDFSDTEYLFGGTSIKREAGKDLSIDCALEVTDGTAKVFWISGADEEVTLLETTGTYSDTITLPEGGNYIGIECENFTGSIELNME
;
A
#
# COMPACT_ATOMS: atom_id res chain seq x y z
N MET A 1 -41.56 -46.56 -14.09
CA MET A 1 -40.71 -46.65 -12.88
C MET A 1 -39.22 -46.32 -13.13
N LYS A 2 -38.63 -46.61 -14.30
CA LYS A 2 -37.19 -46.34 -14.56
C LYS A 2 -36.78 -44.88 -14.83
N LYS A 3 -37.69 -43.99 -15.24
CA LYS A 3 -37.35 -42.58 -15.57
C LYS A 3 -37.34 -41.62 -14.37
N ILE A 4 -38.08 -41.96 -13.30
CA ILE A 4 -38.19 -41.10 -12.10
C ILE A 4 -36.98 -41.29 -11.18
N VAL A 5 -36.42 -42.50 -11.12
CA VAL A 5 -35.26 -42.81 -10.25
C VAL A 5 -33.99 -42.12 -10.73
N LEU A 6 -33.78 -42.01 -12.04
CA LEU A 6 -32.58 -41.35 -12.59
C LEU A 6 -32.59 -39.83 -12.38
N SER A 7 -33.78 -39.22 -12.44
CA SER A 7 -33.95 -37.79 -12.18
C SER A 7 -33.71 -37.44 -10.71
N LEU A 8 -34.02 -38.36 -9.78
CA LEU A 8 -33.82 -38.14 -8.35
C LEU A 8 -32.34 -38.29 -7.95
N CYS A 9 -31.58 -39.17 -8.61
CA CYS A 9 -30.13 -39.29 -8.38
C CYS A 9 -29.33 -38.05 -8.86
N LEU A 10 -29.75 -37.37 -9.93
CA LEU A 10 -29.08 -36.15 -10.37
C LEU A 10 -29.32 -34.95 -9.43
N ILE A 11 -30.47 -34.90 -8.75
CA ILE A 11 -30.78 -33.82 -7.80
C ILE A 11 -30.02 -34.04 -6.47
N LEU A 12 -29.77 -35.29 -6.09
CA LEU A 12 -29.01 -35.65 -4.89
C LEU A 12 -27.48 -35.53 -5.06
N LEU A 13 -26.95 -35.58 -6.29
CA LEU A 13 -25.52 -35.35 -6.59
C LEU A 13 -25.17 -33.88 -6.86
N GLY A 14 -26.18 -33.01 -7.09
CA GLY A 14 -25.97 -31.57 -7.28
C GLY A 14 -25.86 -30.76 -5.98
N ALA A 15 -26.23 -31.34 -4.84
CA ALA A 15 -26.22 -30.67 -3.54
C ALA A 15 -24.88 -30.79 -2.78
N SER A 16 -23.92 -31.57 -3.29
CA SER A 16 -22.67 -31.88 -2.59
C SER A 16 -21.44 -31.12 -3.09
N VAL A 17 -21.60 -30.08 -3.92
CA VAL A 17 -20.48 -29.21 -4.36
C VAL A 17 -20.61 -27.74 -3.91
N LEU A 18 -21.64 -27.42 -3.11
CA LEU A 18 -21.76 -26.11 -2.46
C LEU A 18 -21.51 -26.21 -0.95
N SER A 19 -20.75 -27.22 -0.52
CA SER A 19 -20.27 -27.29 0.86
C SER A 19 -19.13 -26.30 1.04
N GLY A 20 -19.52 -25.08 1.41
CA GLY A 20 -18.69 -24.18 2.21
C GLY A 20 -17.77 -23.28 1.43
N CYS A 21 -18.30 -22.34 0.63
CA CYS A 21 -17.74 -21.01 0.74
C CYS A 21 -18.31 -20.40 2.02
N THR A 22 -17.52 -20.34 3.07
CA THR A 22 -17.91 -19.58 4.26
C THR A 22 -18.13 -18.13 3.84
N LYS A 23 -19.01 -17.42 4.55
CA LYS A 23 -19.19 -15.97 4.35
C LYS A 23 -17.85 -15.23 4.39
N ASP A 24 -16.91 -15.75 5.19
CA ASP A 24 -15.55 -15.25 5.33
C ASP A 24 -14.71 -15.43 4.06
N GLU A 25 -14.79 -16.58 3.35
CA GLU A 25 -14.09 -16.77 2.07
C GLU A 25 -14.60 -15.85 0.96
N VAL A 26 -15.91 -15.59 0.92
CA VAL A 26 -16.51 -14.67 -0.07
C VAL A 26 -16.13 -13.21 0.24
N LEU A 27 -16.08 -12.85 1.53
CA LEU A 27 -15.60 -11.54 1.97
C LEU A 27 -14.11 -11.37 1.67
N ASP A 28 -13.28 -12.38 1.91
CA ASP A 28 -11.86 -12.33 1.60
C ASP A 28 -11.64 -12.22 0.08
N GLN A 29 -12.38 -12.96 -0.75
CA GLN A 29 -12.32 -12.79 -2.21
C GLN A 29 -12.78 -11.39 -2.66
N TYR A 30 -13.87 -10.86 -2.09
CA TYR A 30 -14.34 -9.52 -2.42
C TYR A 30 -13.33 -8.44 -2.00
N ASN A 31 -12.77 -8.56 -0.79
CA ASN A 31 -11.72 -7.68 -0.29
C ASN A 31 -10.50 -7.71 -1.20
N ASN A 32 -10.06 -8.88 -1.66
CA ASN A 32 -8.94 -9.00 -2.59
C ASN A 32 -9.21 -8.34 -3.95
N ILE A 33 -10.44 -8.44 -4.47
CA ILE A 33 -10.83 -7.79 -5.74
C ILE A 33 -10.92 -6.26 -5.58
N VAL A 34 -11.49 -5.76 -4.48
CA VAL A 34 -11.59 -4.31 -4.23
C VAL A 34 -10.21 -3.71 -3.93
N GLN A 35 -9.38 -4.40 -3.15
CA GLN A 35 -8.00 -3.98 -2.86
C GLN A 35 -7.14 -3.90 -4.14
N SER A 36 -7.32 -4.82 -5.09
CA SER A 36 -6.53 -4.81 -6.33
C SER A 36 -7.00 -3.76 -7.34
N ALA A 37 -8.25 -3.34 -7.31
CA ALA A 37 -8.78 -2.32 -8.23
C ALA A 37 -8.36 -0.88 -7.86
N GLY A 38 -7.87 -0.65 -6.65
CA GLY A 38 -7.45 0.68 -6.14
C GLY A 38 -6.01 0.75 -5.64
N SER A 39 -5.19 -0.28 -5.90
CA SER A 39 -3.81 -0.30 -5.41
C SER A 39 -2.91 0.60 -6.25
N ILE A 40 -2.25 1.55 -5.60
CA ILE A 40 -1.08 2.23 -6.18
C ILE A 40 0.08 1.24 -6.17
N ALA A 41 0.79 1.13 -7.29
CA ALA A 41 1.99 0.32 -7.37
C ALA A 41 3.17 1.08 -6.74
N LEU A 42 3.85 0.45 -5.78
CA LEU A 42 5.10 1.01 -5.26
C LEU A 42 6.14 1.13 -6.37
N THR A 43 6.97 2.17 -6.31
CA THR A 43 8.06 2.35 -7.26
C THR A 43 9.02 1.16 -7.13
N GLY A 44 9.26 0.47 -8.24
CA GLY A 44 10.10 -0.72 -8.24
C GLY A 44 11.54 -0.37 -7.87
N ASN A 45 12.23 -1.26 -7.14
CA ASN A 45 13.57 -1.00 -6.62
C ASN A 45 14.59 -0.56 -7.68
N SER A 46 14.48 -1.01 -8.93
CA SER A 46 15.38 -0.60 -10.02
C SER A 46 15.08 0.77 -10.60
N SER A 47 13.93 1.36 -10.25
CA SER A 47 13.50 2.70 -10.67
C SER A 47 13.65 3.72 -9.54
N LEU A 48 13.91 3.27 -8.31
CA LEU A 48 14.17 4.16 -7.18
C LEU A 48 15.49 4.90 -7.40
N GLN A 49 15.50 6.18 -7.04
CA GLN A 49 16.73 7.00 -7.01
C GLN A 49 17.59 6.65 -5.79
N GLY A 50 16.95 6.22 -4.70
CA GLY A 50 17.59 5.87 -3.45
C GLY A 50 17.74 4.38 -3.18
N THR A 51 18.24 4.08 -1.98
CA THR A 51 18.28 2.73 -1.41
C THR A 51 17.11 2.55 -0.46
N LYS A 52 16.31 1.51 -0.69
CA LYS A 52 15.22 1.10 0.19
C LYS A 52 15.59 -0.20 0.91
N GLU A 53 15.61 -0.18 2.24
CA GLU A 53 15.68 -1.38 3.05
C GLU A 53 14.27 -1.75 3.51
N LYS A 54 13.85 -2.98 3.23
CA LYS A 54 12.51 -3.45 3.58
C LYS A 54 12.46 -3.87 5.05
N GLY A 55 11.43 -3.45 5.76
CA GLY A 55 11.09 -3.90 7.10
C GLY A 55 10.36 -5.25 7.10
N ILE A 56 9.45 -5.43 8.06
CA ILE A 56 8.66 -6.65 8.21
C ILE A 56 7.61 -6.82 7.09
N ASP A 57 7.17 -5.71 6.50
CA ASP A 57 6.15 -5.65 5.45
C ASP A 57 6.41 -4.48 4.49
N ASP A 58 5.45 -4.19 3.60
CA ASP A 58 5.60 -3.13 2.59
C ASP A 58 5.36 -1.71 3.14
N TYR A 59 4.93 -1.59 4.41
CA TYR A 59 4.72 -0.32 5.11
C TYR A 59 5.95 0.13 5.91
N THR A 60 6.86 -0.79 6.21
CA THR A 60 8.00 -0.58 7.13
C THR A 60 9.34 -0.69 6.44
N GLY A 61 10.34 -0.06 7.03
CA GLY A 61 11.72 -0.05 6.54
C GLY A 61 12.32 1.34 6.50
N SER A 62 13.40 1.49 5.76
CA SER A 62 14.09 2.77 5.58
C SER A 62 14.29 3.08 4.10
N TYR A 63 14.32 4.36 3.78
CA TYR A 63 14.62 4.86 2.45
C TYR A 63 15.57 6.05 2.57
N THR A 64 16.65 6.01 1.81
CA THR A 64 17.60 7.12 1.72
C THR A 64 17.93 7.39 0.26
N ALA A 65 17.84 8.65 -0.16
CA ALA A 65 18.17 9.07 -1.51
C ALA A 65 18.87 10.42 -1.53
N ASN A 66 19.75 10.59 -2.53
CA ASN A 66 20.25 11.90 -2.94
C ASN A 66 19.75 12.11 -4.38
N TYR A 67 19.00 13.18 -4.60
CA TYR A 67 18.43 13.55 -5.89
C TYR A 67 19.28 14.60 -6.58
N GLU A 68 19.39 14.48 -7.90
CA GLU A 68 20.01 15.46 -8.79
C GLU A 68 19.05 15.74 -9.95
N ASP A 69 18.48 16.95 -10.00
CA ASP A 69 17.53 17.41 -11.03
C ASP A 69 16.37 16.41 -11.32
N PHE A 70 15.80 15.83 -10.28
CA PHE A 70 14.77 14.80 -10.41
C PHE A 70 13.35 15.38 -10.49
N SER A 71 12.52 14.87 -11.40
CA SER A 71 11.14 15.34 -11.62
C SER A 71 10.20 14.17 -11.88
N ASP A 72 9.80 13.48 -10.83
CA ASP A 72 8.78 12.43 -10.85
C ASP A 72 8.27 12.18 -9.42
N THR A 73 7.37 11.21 -9.26
CA THR A 73 6.90 10.72 -7.96
C THR A 73 7.45 9.33 -7.67
N GLU A 74 7.93 9.12 -6.45
CA GLU A 74 8.27 7.80 -5.93
C GLU A 74 7.30 7.37 -4.84
N TYR A 75 6.62 6.22 -5.03
CA TYR A 75 5.81 5.59 -4.01
C TYR A 75 6.67 4.60 -3.23
N LEU A 76 7.01 4.98 -2.00
CA LEU A 76 8.06 4.36 -1.22
C LEU A 76 7.54 3.22 -0.35
N PHE A 77 6.47 3.45 0.41
CA PHE A 77 5.90 2.47 1.33
C PHE A 77 4.39 2.42 1.17
N GLY A 78 3.78 1.27 1.37
CA GLY A 78 2.33 1.17 1.29
C GLY A 78 1.80 -0.16 0.78
N GLY A 79 0.48 -0.23 0.74
CA GLY A 79 -0.25 -1.40 0.29
C GLY A 79 -1.74 -1.26 0.53
N THR A 80 -2.47 -2.35 0.39
CA THR A 80 -3.94 -2.40 0.54
C THR A 80 -4.40 -3.39 1.60
N SER A 81 -3.46 -3.97 2.35
CA SER A 81 -3.72 -5.00 3.35
C SER A 81 -4.65 -4.51 4.47
N ILE A 82 -5.87 -5.05 4.52
CA ILE A 82 -6.87 -4.79 5.57
C ILE A 82 -6.42 -5.30 6.96
N LYS A 83 -5.51 -6.29 7.01
CA LYS A 83 -4.99 -6.88 8.25
C LYS A 83 -3.47 -6.88 8.22
N ARG A 84 -2.86 -5.96 8.96
CA ARG A 84 -1.40 -5.91 9.21
C ARG A 84 -1.10 -6.57 10.57
N GLU A 85 -0.19 -7.54 10.59
CA GLU A 85 0.15 -8.28 11.82
C GLU A 85 0.74 -7.37 12.91
N ALA A 86 1.49 -6.33 12.50
CA ALA A 86 2.06 -5.32 13.40
C ALA A 86 1.06 -4.25 13.86
N GLY A 87 -0.23 -4.38 13.52
CA GLY A 87 -1.25 -3.39 13.85
C GLY A 87 -1.32 -2.24 12.84
N LYS A 88 -2.16 -1.27 13.14
CA LYS A 88 -2.49 -0.16 12.22
C LYS A 88 -1.68 1.10 12.47
N ASP A 89 -1.01 1.21 13.61
CA ASP A 89 -0.19 2.38 13.92
C ASP A 89 1.17 2.21 13.23
N LEU A 90 1.65 3.29 12.63
CA LEU A 90 2.89 3.36 11.88
C LEU A 90 3.62 4.65 12.27
N SER A 91 4.84 4.50 12.80
CA SER A 91 5.73 5.61 13.09
C SER A 91 6.41 6.06 11.81
N ILE A 92 6.51 7.37 11.62
CA ILE A 92 7.16 8.01 10.49
C ILE A 92 8.22 8.93 11.05
N ASP A 93 9.46 8.76 10.61
CA ASP A 93 10.56 9.67 10.89
C ASP A 93 11.22 10.06 9.56
N CYS A 94 11.12 11.32 9.20
CA CYS A 94 11.61 11.85 7.94
C CYS A 94 12.53 13.05 8.15
N ALA A 95 13.65 13.08 7.43
CA ALA A 95 14.49 14.25 7.24
C ALA A 95 14.56 14.56 5.74
N LEU A 96 14.29 15.82 5.38
CA LEU A 96 14.37 16.32 4.01
C LEU A 96 15.33 17.51 3.98
N GLU A 97 16.24 17.52 3.02
CA GLU A 97 17.16 18.63 2.76
C GLU A 97 16.97 19.07 1.31
N VAL A 98 16.45 20.28 1.12
CA VAL A 98 16.21 20.87 -0.20
C VAL A 98 17.35 21.81 -0.55
N THR A 99 18.05 21.51 -1.65
CA THR A 99 19.10 22.39 -2.20
C THR A 99 18.58 23.25 -3.35
N ASP A 100 17.80 22.66 -4.26
CA ASP A 100 17.14 23.35 -5.38
C ASP A 100 15.85 22.61 -5.80
N GLY A 101 14.95 23.30 -6.49
CA GLY A 101 13.65 22.76 -6.89
C GLY A 101 12.68 22.55 -5.71
N THR A 102 11.71 21.65 -5.87
CA THR A 102 10.73 21.33 -4.82
C THR A 102 10.56 19.84 -4.62
N ALA A 103 10.34 19.43 -3.37
CA ALA A 103 9.97 18.08 -3.01
C ALA A 103 8.85 18.11 -1.96
N LYS A 104 7.90 17.18 -2.05
CA LYS A 104 6.78 17.01 -1.12
C LYS A 104 6.70 15.55 -0.70
N VAL A 105 7.00 15.27 0.55
CA VAL A 105 6.76 13.97 1.19
C VAL A 105 5.31 13.94 1.64
N PHE A 106 4.60 12.89 1.25
CA PHE A 106 3.16 12.80 1.43
C PHE A 106 2.68 11.43 1.90
N TRP A 107 1.48 11.43 2.45
CA TRP A 107 0.67 10.24 2.74
C TRP A 107 -0.68 10.36 2.03
N ILE A 108 -1.08 9.31 1.31
CA ILE A 108 -2.42 9.20 0.72
C ILE A 108 -3.12 7.93 1.21
N SER A 109 -4.41 8.05 1.51
CA SER A 109 -5.27 6.95 1.91
C SER A 109 -6.47 6.81 0.98
N GLY A 110 -6.59 5.65 0.32
CA GLY A 110 -7.70 5.33 -0.56
C GLY A 110 -7.90 6.37 -1.67
N ALA A 111 -9.08 6.99 -1.67
CA ALA A 111 -9.45 8.05 -2.62
C ALA A 111 -9.49 9.43 -1.96
N ASP A 112 -8.92 9.55 -0.74
CA ASP A 112 -8.87 10.81 -0.01
C ASP A 112 -7.82 11.76 -0.63
N GLU A 113 -7.90 13.03 -0.24
CA GLU A 113 -6.87 14.01 -0.61
C GLU A 113 -5.55 13.66 0.07
N GLU A 114 -4.47 13.91 -0.67
CA GLU A 114 -3.12 13.70 -0.18
C GLU A 114 -2.79 14.61 1.02
N VAL A 115 -2.19 14.02 2.05
CA VAL A 115 -1.71 14.71 3.24
C VAL A 115 -0.22 15.00 3.09
N THR A 116 0.14 16.28 3.07
CA THR A 116 1.54 16.70 3.09
C THR A 116 2.16 16.47 4.47
N LEU A 117 3.24 15.69 4.52
CA LEU A 117 4.03 15.43 5.74
C LEU A 117 5.16 16.45 5.88
N LEU A 118 5.91 16.68 4.79
CA LEU A 118 7.06 17.60 4.78
C LEU A 118 7.34 18.08 3.35
N GLU A 119 7.50 19.38 3.14
CA GLU A 119 7.74 19.98 1.80
C GLU A 119 8.88 21.02 1.78
N THR A 120 9.54 21.22 2.91
CA THR A 120 10.69 22.12 3.07
C THR A 120 11.78 21.43 3.86
N THR A 121 13.01 21.93 3.76
CA THR A 121 14.12 21.44 4.59
C THR A 121 13.74 21.36 6.07
N GLY A 122 13.97 20.20 6.68
CA GLY A 122 13.65 19.96 8.08
C GLY A 122 13.39 18.50 8.39
N THR A 123 12.72 18.26 9.51
CA THR A 123 12.38 16.92 10.00
C THR A 123 10.90 16.84 10.32
N TYR A 124 10.31 15.68 10.06
CA TYR A 124 8.95 15.31 10.45
C TYR A 124 8.98 14.00 11.24
N SER A 125 8.33 13.98 12.39
CA SER A 125 8.13 12.75 13.17
C SER A 125 6.69 12.70 13.68
N ASP A 126 5.96 11.63 13.35
CA ASP A 126 4.60 11.41 13.83
C ASP A 126 4.22 9.93 13.78
N THR A 127 3.11 9.58 14.43
CA THR A 127 2.50 8.26 14.32
C THR A 127 1.14 8.38 13.64
N ILE A 128 0.97 7.70 12.50
CA ILE A 128 -0.32 7.64 11.80
C ILE A 128 -1.01 6.31 12.08
N THR A 129 -2.34 6.34 12.21
CA THR A 129 -3.16 5.14 12.26
C THR A 129 -3.74 4.88 10.88
N LEU A 130 -3.35 3.77 10.24
CA LEU A 130 -3.80 3.39 8.91
C LEU A 130 -5.32 3.10 8.92
N PRO A 131 -6.14 3.87 8.19
CA PRO A 131 -7.54 3.54 7.97
C PRO A 131 -7.66 2.33 7.03
N GLU A 132 -8.90 1.84 6.87
CA GLU A 132 -9.20 0.78 5.91
C GLU A 132 -8.94 1.23 4.47
N GLY A 133 -8.35 0.35 3.67
CA GLY A 133 -8.07 0.61 2.25
C GLY A 133 -6.58 0.75 1.94
N GLY A 134 -6.29 1.32 0.77
CA GLY A 134 -4.92 1.54 0.32
C GLY A 134 -4.27 2.68 1.09
N ASN A 135 -3.04 2.51 1.56
CA ASN A 135 -2.30 3.57 2.23
C ASN A 135 -0.89 3.63 1.67
N TYR A 136 -0.43 4.82 1.29
CA TYR A 136 0.82 5.00 0.57
C TYR A 136 1.58 6.23 1.04
N ILE A 137 2.87 6.06 1.27
CA ILE A 137 3.83 7.12 1.54
C ILE A 137 4.69 7.30 0.28
N GLY A 138 4.85 8.53 -0.15
CA GLY A 138 5.65 8.87 -1.32
C GLY A 138 6.32 10.22 -1.22
N ILE A 139 7.12 10.52 -2.24
CA ILE A 139 7.74 11.81 -2.47
C ILE A 139 7.47 12.25 -3.90
N GLU A 140 6.91 13.45 -4.07
CA GLU A 140 6.71 14.11 -5.36
C GLU A 140 7.76 15.21 -5.53
N CYS A 141 8.45 15.23 -6.67
CA CYS A 141 9.56 16.13 -6.94
C CYS A 141 9.36 16.93 -8.23
N GLU A 142 9.78 18.20 -8.24
CA GLU A 142 9.92 19.03 -9.45
C GLU A 142 11.30 19.68 -9.47
N ASN A 143 12.12 19.29 -10.46
CA ASN A 143 13.52 19.72 -10.66
C ASN A 143 14.35 19.65 -9.35
N PHE A 144 14.08 18.61 -8.55
CA PHE A 144 14.56 18.52 -7.18
C PHE A 144 16.03 18.10 -7.13
N THR A 145 16.82 18.88 -6.38
CA THR A 145 18.16 18.51 -5.95
C THR A 145 18.23 18.61 -4.43
N GLY A 146 18.61 17.53 -3.76
CA GLY A 146 18.56 17.43 -2.30
C GLY A 146 18.66 16.00 -1.80
N SER A 147 18.33 15.77 -0.54
CA SER A 147 18.36 14.43 0.06
C SER A 147 17.16 14.16 0.95
N ILE A 148 16.79 12.89 1.05
CA ILE A 148 15.78 12.40 1.99
C ILE A 148 16.34 11.21 2.78
N GLU A 149 15.98 11.16 4.06
CA GLU A 149 16.03 9.97 4.90
C GLU A 149 14.63 9.76 5.48
N LEU A 150 14.04 8.58 5.26
CA LEU A 150 12.69 8.23 5.71
C LEU A 150 12.74 6.87 6.39
N ASN A 151 12.27 6.78 7.63
CA ASN A 151 12.17 5.57 8.42
C ASN A 151 10.72 5.32 8.81
N MET A 152 10.28 4.06 8.71
CA MET A 152 8.91 3.63 8.91
C MET A 152 8.87 2.38 9.82
N GLU A 153 8.19 2.46 10.96
CA GLU A 153 8.11 1.39 11.98
C GLU A 153 6.66 1.04 12.38
#